data_AF-A0A8D8BF97-F1
#
_entry.id   AF-A0A8D8BF97-F1
#
_cell.length_a   1.000
_cell.length_b   1.000
_cell.length_c   1.000
_cell.angle_alpha   90.00
_cell.angle_beta   90.00
_cell.angle_gamma   90.00
#
_symmetry.space_group_name_H-M   'P 1'
#
loop_
_entity.id
_entity.type
_entity.pdbx_description
1 polymer ?
#
loop_
_entity_poly.entity_id
_entity_poly.type
_entity_poly.pdbx_seq_one_letter_code
_entity_poly.pdbx_strand_id
1 'polypeptide(L)'
;TEIESIDTSKYVHEDHSFFTPQYDSQLLQWFNRRPEDWAFSWGGASTIFGWGHNHRGQLGGLDGSRIKMPTPCEALSLLRPIQIAGGEQTLYAVTPDGKL
;
A
#
# COMPACT_ATOMS: atom_id res chain seq x y z
N THR A 1 -1.18 -38.29 -33.35
CA THR A 1 -1.18 -36.95 -32.74
C THR A 1 -1.64 -37.13 -31.32
N GLU A 2 -0.70 -37.19 -30.39
CA GLU A 2 -1.01 -37.29 -28.96
C GLU A 2 -1.69 -36.00 -28.54
N ILE A 3 -2.90 -36.14 -28.00
CA ILE A 3 -3.64 -35.02 -27.40
C ILE A 3 -2.98 -34.80 -26.06
N GLU A 4 -2.17 -33.74 -25.93
CA GLU A 4 -1.69 -33.27 -24.64
C GLU A 4 -2.91 -33.00 -23.74
N SER A 5 -3.09 -33.84 -22.72
CA SER A 5 -4.09 -33.62 -21.68
C SER A 5 -3.74 -32.31 -20.99
N ILE A 6 -4.52 -31.26 -21.25
CA ILE A 6 -4.41 -29.98 -20.55
C ILE A 6 -4.58 -30.28 -19.06
N ASP A 7 -3.53 -30.09 -18.28
CA ASP A 7 -3.58 -30.22 -16.83
C ASP A 7 -4.44 -29.08 -16.25
N THR A 8 -5.74 -29.34 -16.14
CA THR A 8 -6.73 -28.39 -15.63
C THR A 8 -6.52 -28.08 -14.13
N SER A 9 -5.65 -28.82 -13.43
CA SER A 9 -5.33 -28.55 -12.02
C SER A 9 -4.63 -27.21 -11.80
N LYS A 10 -4.02 -26.64 -12.84
CA LYS A 10 -3.26 -25.40 -12.77
C LYS A 10 -4.12 -24.14 -12.59
N TYR A 11 -5.40 -24.18 -12.97
CA TYR A 11 -6.31 -23.02 -12.96
C TYR A 11 -7.59 -23.27 -12.14
N VAL A 12 -7.54 -24.16 -11.14
CA VAL A 12 -8.69 -24.44 -10.25
C VAL A 12 -9.25 -23.17 -9.59
N HIS A 13 -8.41 -22.15 -9.40
CA HIS A 13 -8.79 -20.84 -8.85
C HIS A 13 -9.63 -19.97 -9.82
N GLU A 14 -9.73 -20.35 -11.09
CA GLU A 14 -10.57 -19.68 -12.10
C GLU A 14 -11.90 -20.44 -12.35
N ASP A 15 -12.07 -21.62 -11.74
CA ASP A 15 -13.26 -22.44 -11.91
C ASP A 15 -14.39 -21.97 -10.99
N HIS A 16 -15.41 -21.36 -11.60
CA HIS A 16 -16.59 -20.82 -10.93
C HIS A 16 -17.55 -21.89 -10.39
N SER A 17 -17.30 -23.18 -10.70
CA SER A 17 -18.00 -24.30 -10.06
C SER A 17 -17.44 -24.59 -8.65
N PHE A 18 -16.16 -24.29 -8.41
CA PHE A 18 -15.51 -24.39 -7.10
C PHE A 18 -15.53 -23.04 -6.35
N PHE A 19 -15.19 -21.95 -7.04
CA PHE A 19 -15.25 -20.58 -6.51
C PHE A 19 -16.54 -19.90 -6.96
N THR A 20 -17.61 -20.15 -6.19
CA THR A 20 -18.92 -19.58 -6.47
C THR A 20 -18.96 -18.07 -6.21
N PRO A 21 -19.92 -17.33 -6.82
CA PRO A 21 -20.08 -15.90 -6.59
C PRO A 21 -20.29 -15.54 -5.11
N GLN A 22 -20.83 -16.46 -4.30
CA GLN A 22 -20.98 -16.27 -2.86
C GLN A 22 -19.63 -16.27 -2.15
N TYR A 23 -18.70 -17.15 -2.53
CA TYR A 23 -17.32 -17.13 -2.01
C TYR A 23 -16.58 -15.88 -2.45
N ASP A 24 -16.72 -15.48 -3.73
CA ASP A 24 -16.10 -14.23 -4.22
C ASP A 24 -16.61 -13.01 -3.44
N SER A 25 -17.91 -12.96 -3.17
CA SER A 25 -18.51 -11.89 -2.37
C SER A 25 -17.96 -11.86 -0.93
N GLN A 26 -17.78 -13.02 -0.32
CA GLN A 26 -17.17 -13.12 1.02
C GLN A 26 -15.69 -12.71 1.01
N LEU A 27 -14.96 -13.07 -0.06
CA LEU A 27 -13.56 -12.73 -0.24
C LEU A 27 -13.37 -11.23 -0.44
N LEU A 28 -14.22 -10.59 -1.25
CA LEU A 28 -14.28 -9.13 -1.39
C LEU A 28 -14.68 -8.44 -0.09
N GLN A 29 -15.63 -9.00 0.67
CA GLN A 29 -15.98 -8.47 1.99
C GLN A 29 -14.81 -8.58 2.97
N TRP A 30 -14.10 -9.71 3.00
CA TRP A 30 -12.90 -9.89 3.83
C TRP A 30 -11.82 -8.90 3.42
N PHE A 31 -11.51 -8.80 2.13
CA PHE A 31 -10.50 -7.90 1.57
C PHE A 31 -10.73 -6.45 2.00
N ASN A 32 -11.99 -5.98 1.94
CA ASN A 32 -12.35 -4.62 2.31
C ASN A 32 -12.52 -4.40 3.82
N ARG A 33 -12.93 -5.42 4.58
CA ARG A 33 -13.14 -5.28 6.05
C ARG A 33 -11.88 -5.44 6.86
N ARG A 34 -10.89 -6.16 6.35
CA ARG A 34 -9.64 -6.44 7.04
C ARG A 34 -8.43 -6.11 6.17
N PRO A 35 -8.27 -4.84 5.75
CA PRO A 35 -7.05 -4.41 5.08
C PRO A 35 -5.81 -4.76 5.90
N GLU A 36 -5.92 -4.84 7.22
CA GLU A 36 -4.83 -5.23 8.09
C GLU A 36 -4.25 -6.63 7.82
N ASP A 37 -5.07 -7.61 7.43
CA ASP A 37 -4.60 -8.99 7.26
C ASP A 37 -3.61 -9.11 6.09
N TRP A 38 -3.78 -8.31 5.03
CA TRP A 38 -2.95 -8.36 3.83
C TRP A 38 -2.04 -7.14 3.65
N ALA A 39 -2.47 -5.95 4.07
CA ALA A 39 -1.63 -4.75 4.04
C ALA A 39 -0.53 -4.76 5.10
N PHE A 40 -0.71 -5.43 6.25
CA PHE A 40 0.38 -5.62 7.24
C PHE A 40 1.21 -6.88 7.02
N SER A 41 0.84 -7.76 6.07
CA SER A 41 1.64 -8.97 5.78
C SER A 41 3.04 -8.65 5.23
N TRP A 42 3.33 -7.39 4.89
CA TRP A 42 4.67 -6.89 4.54
C TRP A 42 5.45 -6.31 5.73
N GLY A 43 4.94 -6.46 6.96
CA GLY A 43 5.64 -6.08 8.19
C GLY A 43 5.47 -4.60 8.54
N GLY A 44 4.34 -4.26 9.15
CA GLY A 44 4.14 -2.96 9.81
C GLY A 44 3.68 -1.86 8.86
N ALA A 45 3.10 -0.80 9.42
CA ALA A 45 2.85 0.43 8.67
C ALA A 45 4.13 0.79 7.89
N SER A 46 4.02 1.02 6.59
CA SER A 46 5.19 1.38 5.78
C SER A 46 5.80 2.63 6.38
N THR A 47 6.91 2.48 7.11
CA THR A 47 7.60 3.61 7.70
C THR A 47 8.06 4.49 6.57
N ILE A 48 7.54 5.71 6.51
CA ILE A 48 7.92 6.69 5.51
C ILE A 48 9.20 7.34 5.97
N PHE A 49 10.23 7.28 5.13
CA PHE A 49 11.50 7.94 5.39
C PHE A 49 11.60 9.22 4.57
N GLY A 50 11.99 10.32 5.21
CA GLY A 50 12.31 11.58 4.55
C GLY A 50 13.80 11.89 4.62
N TRP A 51 14.34 12.45 3.54
CA TRP A 51 15.69 13.03 3.52
C TRP A 51 15.76 14.17 2.50
N GLY A 52 16.80 15.01 2.60
CA GLY A 52 17.07 16.10 1.67
C GLY A 52 16.82 17.49 2.26
N HIS A 53 16.43 18.43 1.40
CA HIS A 53 16.19 19.82 1.76
C HIS A 53 14.88 19.93 2.57
N ASN A 54 14.92 20.65 3.69
CA ASN A 54 13.80 20.79 4.62
C ASN A 54 13.69 22.21 5.21
N HIS A 55 14.19 23.24 4.50
CA HIS A 55 14.21 24.61 5.02
C HIS A 55 12.82 25.20 5.28
N ARG A 56 11.76 24.62 4.70
CA ARG A 56 10.36 25.02 4.93
C ARG A 56 9.56 23.96 5.68
N GLY A 57 10.19 22.89 6.16
CA GLY A 57 9.48 21.77 6.77
C GLY A 57 8.78 20.86 5.75
N GLN A 58 9.20 20.87 4.49
CA GLN A 58 8.57 20.06 3.43
C GLN A 58 8.68 18.55 3.65
N LEU A 59 9.49 18.06 4.59
CA LEU A 59 9.56 16.63 4.90
C LEU A 59 8.53 16.19 5.96
N GLY A 60 7.50 16.98 6.22
CA GLY A 60 6.31 16.53 6.94
C GLY A 60 6.54 16.31 8.43
N GLY A 61 7.31 17.18 9.10
CA GLY A 61 7.52 17.12 10.55
C GLY A 61 8.87 16.56 10.99
N LEU A 62 9.81 16.33 10.06
CA LEU A 62 11.21 16.06 10.42
C LEU A 62 11.92 17.34 10.87
N ASP A 63 12.74 17.23 11.93
CA ASP A 63 13.46 18.36 12.51
C ASP A 63 14.79 18.66 11.79
N GLY A 64 15.01 19.95 11.54
CA GLY A 64 16.25 20.48 10.93
C GLY A 64 16.07 20.87 9.47
N SER A 65 16.86 21.86 9.03
CA SER A 65 16.73 22.47 7.69
C SER A 65 17.22 21.55 6.55
N ARG A 66 18.00 20.53 6.84
CA ARG A 66 18.48 19.53 5.88
C ARG A 66 18.71 18.19 6.57
N ILE A 67 18.01 17.17 6.10
CA ILE A 67 18.11 15.81 6.59
C ILE A 67 19.09 15.05 5.68
N LYS A 68 20.23 14.61 6.23
CA LYS A 68 21.30 13.99 5.43
C LYS A 68 21.11 12.50 5.19
N MET A 69 20.40 11.82 6.08
CA MET A 69 20.18 10.36 6.05
C MET A 69 18.68 10.07 6.05
N PRO A 70 18.21 9.00 5.38
CA PRO A 70 16.82 8.58 5.45
C PRO A 70 16.36 8.48 6.91
N THR A 71 15.44 9.35 7.32
CA THR A 71 14.98 9.45 8.70
C THR A 71 13.50 9.13 8.76
N PRO A 72 13.04 8.27 9.70
CA PRO A 72 11.63 7.95 9.87
C PRO A 72 10.80 9.21 10.12
N CYS A 73 9.78 9.43 9.30
CA CYS A 73 8.77 10.46 9.47
C CYS A 73 7.52 9.81 10.09
N GLU A 74 7.42 9.87 11.42
CA GLU A 74 6.31 9.25 12.15
C GLU A 74 4.96 9.87 11.77
N ALA A 75 4.90 11.21 11.64
CA ALA A 75 3.67 11.92 11.28
C ALA A 75 3.10 11.45 9.93
N LEU A 76 3.93 11.34 8.89
CA LEU A 76 3.49 10.82 7.59
C LEU A 76 3.13 9.33 7.66
N SER A 77 3.92 8.54 8.41
CA SER A 77 3.68 7.10 8.54
C SER A 77 2.31 6.81 9.20
N LEU A 78 1.90 7.64 10.16
CA LEU A 78 0.59 7.56 10.80
C LEU A 78 -0.58 7.86 9.84
N LEU A 79 -0.37 8.74 8.85
CA LEU A 79 -1.37 9.07 7.84
C LEU A 79 -1.62 7.94 6.85
N ARG A 80 -0.68 6.98 6.72
CA ARG A 80 -0.72 5.87 5.76
C ARG A 80 -1.13 6.32 4.35
N PRO A 81 -0.46 7.33 3.76
CA PRO A 81 -0.82 7.85 2.45
C PRO A 81 -0.69 6.77 1.37
N ILE A 82 -1.64 6.78 0.43
CA ILE A 82 -1.60 5.95 -0.79
C ILE A 82 -0.72 6.59 -1.87
N GLN A 83 -0.49 7.89 -1.79
CA GLN A 83 0.34 8.64 -2.73
C GLN A 83 1.06 9.79 -2.02
N ILE A 84 2.32 10.02 -2.41
CA ILE A 84 3.13 11.14 -1.94
C ILE A 84 3.71 11.86 -3.16
N ALA A 85 3.63 13.19 -3.18
CA ALA A 85 4.20 14.02 -4.23
C ALA A 85 4.97 15.22 -3.64
N GLY A 86 6.18 15.45 -4.14
CA GLY A 86 7.01 16.59 -3.75
C GLY A 86 6.86 17.77 -4.71
N GLY A 87 6.85 18.99 -4.16
CA GLY A 87 7.04 20.25 -4.89
C GLY A 87 8.37 20.92 -4.51
N GLU A 88 8.58 22.17 -4.91
CA GLU A 88 9.83 22.91 -4.64
C GLU A 88 10.08 23.07 -3.12
N GLN A 89 9.04 23.43 -2.37
CA GLN A 89 9.10 23.66 -0.93
C GLN A 89 7.89 23.05 -0.20
N THR A 90 7.23 22.07 -0.84
CA THR A 90 5.98 21.49 -0.38
C THR A 90 5.99 19.97 -0.53
N LEU A 91 5.14 19.31 0.24
CA LEU A 91 4.86 17.89 0.15
C LEU A 91 3.35 17.68 0.26
N TYR A 92 2.84 16.81 -0.60
CA TYR A 92 1.43 16.44 -0.66
C TYR A 92 1.31 14.95 -0.38
N ALA A 93 0.35 14.57 0.46
CA ALA A 93 0.14 13.19 0.85
C ALA A 93 -1.35 12.87 0.74
N VAL A 94 -1.73 12.00 -0.19
CA VAL A 94 -3.12 11.57 -0.34
C VAL A 94 -3.34 10.35 0.53
N THR A 95 -4.27 10.47 1.47
CA THR A 95 -4.69 9.42 2.39
C THR A 95 -5.72 8.47 1.73
N PRO A 96 -5.91 7.24 2.24
CA PRO A 96 -6.85 6.29 1.65
C PRO A 96 -8.31 6.78 1.66
N ASP A 97 -8.68 7.67 2.58
CA ASP A 97 -9.99 8.31 2.64
C ASP A 97 -10.13 9.54 1.72
N GLY A 98 -9.14 9.79 0.86
CA GLY A 98 -9.17 10.82 -0.17
C GLY A 98 -8.86 12.24 0.34
N LYS A 99 -8.29 12.38 1.54
CA LYS A 99 -7.81 13.67 2.04
C LYS A 99 -6.38 13.94 1.58
N LEU A 100 -6.09 15.21 1.33
CA LEU A 100 -4.77 15.76 0.99
C LEU A 100 -4.09 16.37 2.22
#